data_AF-A0A4Q5RSX7-F1
#
_entry.id   AF-A0A4Q5RSX7-F1
#
_cell.length_a   1.000
_cell.length_b   1.000
_cell.length_c   1.000
_cell.angle_alpha   90.00
_cell.angle_beta   90.00
_cell.angle_gamma   90.00
#
_symmetry.space_group_name_H-M   'P 1'
#
loop_
_entity.id
_entity.type
_entity.pdbx_description
1 polymer ?
#
loop_
_entity_poly.entity_id
_entity_poly.type
_entity_poly.pdbx_seq_one_letter_code
_entity_poly.pdbx_strand_id
1 'polypeptide(L)'
;MSPLQAVKFWLVNHLSLAKDALHIYVALIMLFGVALAFKWPLRSWKPWAVVLVIALAGEIWDLRDSMVHHTPINLWANWHDVWNTMFWPTAILLLARFTPLFDRRSATA
;
A
#
# COMPACT_ATOMS: atom_id res chain seq x y z
N MET A 1 32.60 -13.63 6.09
CA MET A 1 31.22 -13.68 5.55
C MET A 1 31.32 -14.18 4.12
N SER A 2 30.58 -15.22 3.73
CA SER A 2 30.76 -15.77 2.38
C SER A 2 30.23 -14.77 1.32
N PRO A 3 30.82 -14.70 0.13
CA PRO A 3 30.33 -13.85 -0.96
C PRO A 3 28.86 -14.14 -1.29
N LEU A 4 28.44 -15.40 -1.14
CA LEU A 4 27.05 -15.83 -1.32
C LEU A 4 26.11 -15.25 -0.23
N GLN A 5 26.56 -15.16 1.03
CA GLN A 5 25.79 -14.47 2.07
C GLN A 5 25.71 -12.97 1.83
N ALA A 6 26.77 -12.34 1.33
CA ALA A 6 26.78 -10.91 1.01
C ALA A 6 25.83 -10.57 -0.15
N VAL A 7 25.82 -11.39 -1.21
CA VAL A 7 24.87 -11.24 -2.33
C VAL A 7 23.43 -11.50 -1.87
N LYS A 8 23.21 -12.51 -1.01
CA LYS A 8 21.88 -12.77 -0.44
C LYS A 8 21.38 -11.61 0.43
N PHE A 9 22.23 -11.03 1.27
CA PHE A 9 21.90 -9.82 2.05
C PHE A 9 21.69 -8.60 1.16
N TRP A 10 22.47 -8.44 0.09
CA TRP A 10 22.33 -7.35 -0.87
C TRP A 10 20.99 -7.45 -1.63
N LEU A 11 20.62 -8.64 -2.09
CA LEU A 11 19.32 -8.93 -2.71
C LEU A 11 18.17 -8.76 -1.73
N VAL A 12 18.27 -9.25 -0.49
CA VAL A 12 17.23 -9.03 0.55
C VAL A 12 17.07 -7.54 0.86
N ASN A 13 18.16 -6.76 0.91
CA ASN A 13 18.11 -5.31 1.12
C ASN A 13 17.65 -4.52 -0.12
N HIS A 14 17.84 -5.01 -1.34
CA HIS A 14 17.44 -4.31 -2.59
C HIS A 14 16.08 -4.75 -3.14
N LEU A 15 15.62 -5.97 -2.83
CA LEU A 15 14.29 -6.47 -3.19
C LEU A 15 13.19 -5.93 -2.26
N SER A 16 13.54 -5.53 -1.03
CA SER A 16 12.60 -4.83 -0.16
C SER A 16 12.02 -3.61 -0.89
N LEU A 17 12.86 -2.81 -1.56
CA LEU A 17 12.40 -1.66 -2.36
C LEU A 17 11.47 -2.02 -3.51
N ALA A 18 11.67 -3.18 -4.15
CA ALA A 18 10.80 -3.65 -5.23
C ALA A 18 9.45 -4.15 -4.68
N LYS A 19 9.44 -4.85 -3.54
CA LYS A 19 8.23 -5.22 -2.80
C LYS A 19 7.49 -3.94 -2.36
N ASP A 20 8.19 -3.00 -1.77
CA ASP A 20 7.69 -1.70 -1.33
C ASP A 20 7.02 -0.92 -2.47
N ALA A 21 7.68 -0.83 -3.63
CA ALA A 21 7.12 -0.17 -4.80
C ALA A 21 5.83 -0.87 -5.28
N LEU A 22 5.79 -2.20 -5.28
CA LEU A 22 4.60 -2.96 -5.67
C LEU A 22 3.40 -2.63 -4.77
N HIS A 23 3.60 -2.56 -3.45
CA HIS A 23 2.55 -2.20 -2.50
C HIS A 23 1.95 -0.83 -2.80
N ILE A 24 2.80 0.17 -3.11
CA ILE A 24 2.35 1.51 -3.50
C ILE A 24 1.50 1.45 -4.78
N TYR A 25 1.97 0.76 -5.82
CA TYR A 25 1.23 0.68 -7.09
C TYR A 25 -0.11 -0.05 -6.93
N VAL A 26 -0.14 -1.16 -6.19
CA VAL A 26 -1.37 -1.90 -5.90
C VAL A 26 -2.36 -1.03 -5.11
N ALA A 27 -1.88 -0.31 -4.09
CA ALA A 27 -2.72 0.59 -3.30
C ALA A 27 -3.34 1.70 -4.14
N LEU A 28 -2.55 2.33 -5.03
CA LEU A 28 -3.03 3.39 -5.91
C LEU A 28 -4.03 2.86 -6.95
N ILE A 29 -3.72 1.74 -7.61
CA ILE A 29 -4.62 1.10 -8.57
C ILE A 29 -5.94 0.75 -7.89
N MET A 30 -5.89 0.21 -6.67
CA MET A 30 -7.09 -0.15 -5.92
C MET A 30 -7.89 1.10 -5.50
N LEU A 31 -7.22 2.15 -5.02
CA LEU A 31 -7.86 3.40 -4.62
C LEU A 31 -8.64 4.03 -5.79
N PHE A 32 -7.96 4.22 -6.93
CA PHE A 32 -8.57 4.82 -8.12
C PHE A 32 -9.57 3.88 -8.78
N GLY A 33 -9.27 2.57 -8.82
CA GLY A 33 -10.14 1.55 -9.40
C GLY A 33 -11.47 1.45 -8.67
N VAL A 34 -11.46 1.40 -7.34
CA VAL A 34 -12.67 1.37 -6.51
C VAL A 34 -13.42 2.70 -6.62
N ALA A 35 -12.73 3.83 -6.54
CA ALA A 35 -13.36 5.14 -6.71
C ALA A 35 -14.06 5.26 -8.08
N LEU A 36 -13.43 4.77 -9.15
CA LEU A 36 -13.97 4.80 -10.51
C LEU A 36 -15.14 3.82 -10.68
N ALA A 37 -14.99 2.57 -10.24
CA ALA A 37 -15.99 1.52 -10.38
C ALA A 37 -17.30 1.88 -9.65
N PHE A 38 -17.18 2.42 -8.43
CA PHE A 38 -18.34 2.80 -7.61
C PHE A 38 -18.73 4.27 -7.76
N LYS A 39 -18.03 5.03 -8.61
CA LYS A 39 -18.19 6.49 -8.80
C LYS A 39 -18.16 7.27 -7.48
N TRP A 40 -17.38 6.80 -6.52
CA TRP A 40 -17.22 7.47 -5.24
C TRP A 40 -16.20 8.60 -5.35
N PRO A 41 -16.46 9.77 -4.75
CA PRO A 41 -15.48 10.83 -4.74
C PRO A 41 -14.26 10.40 -3.91
N LEU A 42 -13.05 10.75 -4.36
CA LEU A 42 -11.80 10.48 -3.64
C LEU A 42 -11.74 11.14 -2.26
N ARG A 43 -12.56 12.16 -2.04
CA ARG A 43 -12.78 12.80 -0.73
C ARG A 43 -13.57 11.92 0.25
N SER A 44 -14.27 10.91 -0.25
CA SER A 44 -14.98 9.95 0.59
C SER A 44 -13.98 9.04 1.29
N TRP A 45 -14.28 8.68 2.53
CA TRP A 45 -13.50 7.68 3.26
C TRP A 45 -13.69 6.26 2.70
N LYS A 46 -14.69 6.02 1.83
CA LYS A 46 -15.03 4.68 1.33
C LYS A 46 -13.92 4.03 0.48
N PRO A 47 -13.35 4.67 -0.57
CA PRO A 47 -12.26 4.06 -1.34
C PRO A 47 -11.04 3.78 -0.46
N TRP A 48 -10.71 4.70 0.46
CA TRP A 48 -9.63 4.53 1.42
C TRP A 48 -9.85 3.32 2.34
N ALA A 49 -11.07 3.13 2.87
CA ALA A 49 -11.38 1.99 3.72
C ALA A 49 -11.28 0.65 2.99
N VAL A 50 -11.65 0.61 1.70
CA VAL A 50 -11.47 -0.59 0.88
C VAL A 50 -9.99 -0.94 0.73
N VAL A 51 -9.14 0.05 0.44
CA VAL A 51 -7.68 -0.16 0.35
C VAL A 51 -7.12 -0.64 1.69
N LEU A 52 -7.57 -0.08 2.81
CA LEU A 52 -7.14 -0.52 4.14
C LEU A 52 -7.50 -1.98 4.42
N VAL A 53 -8.73 -2.40 4.11
CA VAL A 53 -9.16 -3.80 4.29
C VAL A 53 -8.31 -4.74 3.44
N ILE A 54 -7.99 -4.35 2.21
CA ILE A 54 -7.19 -5.17 1.29
C ILE A 54 -5.73 -5.23 1.75
N ALA A 55 -5.16 -4.13 2.23
CA ALA A 55 -3.81 -4.09 2.80
C ALA A 55 -3.71 -5.04 4.01
N LEU A 56 -4.67 -4.98 4.93
CA LEU A 56 -4.72 -5.86 6.09
C LEU A 56 -4.90 -7.33 5.68
N ALA A 57 -5.72 -7.61 4.67
CA ALA A 57 -5.89 -8.97 4.16
C ALA A 57 -4.59 -9.53 3.54
N GLY A 58 -3.83 -8.68 2.85
CA GLY A 58 -2.50 -9.02 2.32
C GLY A 58 -1.51 -9.39 3.42
N GLU A 59 -1.43 -8.59 4.48
CA GLU A 59 -0.55 -8.88 5.62
C GLU A 59 -0.95 -10.15 6.37
N ILE A 60 -2.25 -10.38 6.57
CA ILE A 60 -2.73 -11.61 7.21
C ILE A 60 -2.34 -12.82 6.35
N TRP A 61 -2.36 -12.69 5.02
CA TRP A 61 -1.89 -13.73 4.12
C TRP A 61 -0.38 -13.96 4.24
N ASP A 62 0.44 -12.91 4.26
CA ASP A 62 1.91 -13.02 4.43
C ASP A 62 2.28 -13.66 5.79
N LEU A 63 1.54 -13.32 6.86
CA LEU A 63 1.67 -13.95 8.18
C LEU A 63 1.28 -15.44 8.16
N ARG A 64 0.18 -15.77 7.50
CA ARG A 64 -0.27 -17.16 7.35
C ARG A 64 0.75 -17.97 6.56
N ASP A 65 1.25 -17.41 5.46
CA ASP A 65 2.26 -18.06 4.62
C ASP A 65 3.55 -18.30 5.41
N SER A 66 3.97 -17.32 6.21
CA SER A 66 5.15 -17.45 7.08
C SER A 66 4.99 -18.55 8.13
N MET A 67 3.78 -18.70 8.70
CA MET A 67 3.47 -19.79 9.62
C MET A 67 3.50 -21.17 8.94
N VAL A 68 3.01 -21.27 7.70
CA VAL A 68 3.02 -22.53 6.93
C VAL A 68 4.45 -22.92 6.54
N HIS A 69 5.25 -21.97 6.07
CA HIS A 69 6.61 -22.20 5.57
C HIS A 69 7.69 -22.12 6.65
N HIS A 70 7.32 -21.93 7.92
CA HIS A 70 8.24 -21.84 9.07
C HIS A 70 9.33 -20.78 8.89
N THR A 71 9.00 -19.70 8.16
CA THR A 71 9.91 -18.55 7.99
C THR A 71 9.83 -17.64 9.22
N PRO A 72 10.92 -16.94 9.56
CA PRO A 72 10.92 -16.03 10.68
C PRO A 72 9.93 -14.88 10.43
N ILE A 73 8.94 -14.74 11.31
CA ILE A 73 7.97 -13.64 11.27
C ILE A 73 8.70 -12.34 11.64
N ASN A 74 8.82 -11.43 10.68
CA ASN A 74 9.38 -10.12 10.92
C ASN A 74 8.24 -9.08 11.02
N LEU A 75 7.75 -8.87 12.24
CA LEU A 75 6.65 -7.93 12.52
C LEU A 75 6.97 -6.50 12.06
N TRP A 76 8.25 -6.11 12.05
CA TRP A 76 8.66 -4.79 11.59
C TRP A 76 8.49 -4.62 10.08
N ALA A 77 8.79 -5.67 9.30
CA ALA A 77 8.60 -5.66 7.85
C ALA A 77 7.11 -5.57 7.50
N ASN A 78 6.26 -6.34 8.17
CA ASN A 78 4.80 -6.30 7.98
C ASN A 78 4.21 -4.92 8.32
N TRP A 79 4.70 -4.28 9.39
CA TRP A 79 4.29 -2.92 9.72
C TRP A 79 4.73 -1.92 8.65
N HIS A 80 5.95 -2.06 8.13
CA HIS A 80 6.44 -1.23 7.03
C HIS A 80 5.59 -1.39 5.77
N ASP A 81 5.19 -2.61 5.43
CA ASP A 81 4.34 -2.91 4.27
C ASP A 81 2.95 -2.26 4.41
N VAL A 82 2.31 -2.33 5.59
CA VAL A 82 1.04 -1.60 5.86
C VAL A 82 1.23 -0.10 5.73
N TRP A 83 2.28 0.44 6.35
CA TRP A 83 2.57 1.87 6.32
C TRP A 83 2.75 2.36 4.88
N ASN A 84 3.55 1.64 4.10
CA ASN A 84 3.87 1.99 2.73
C ASN A 84 2.65 1.86 1.80
N THR A 85 1.82 0.82 2.00
CA THR A 85 0.55 0.62 1.29
C THR A 85 -0.44 1.75 1.59
N MET A 86 -0.53 2.21 2.84
CA MET A 86 -1.55 3.17 3.27
C MET A 86 -1.10 4.64 3.20
N PHE A 87 0.19 4.92 3.09
CA PHE A 87 0.73 6.28 3.07
C PHE A 87 0.10 7.14 1.97
N TRP A 88 0.19 6.69 0.72
CA TRP A 88 -0.34 7.44 -0.43
C TRP A 88 -1.88 7.51 -0.47
N PRO A 89 -2.63 6.43 -0.21
CA PRO A 89 -4.08 6.51 -0.07
C PRO A 89 -4.53 7.53 0.98
N THR A 90 -3.82 7.60 2.11
CA THR A 90 -4.13 8.56 3.17
C THR A 90 -3.77 9.98 2.76
N ALA A 91 -2.60 10.20 2.16
CA ALA A 91 -2.20 11.50 1.63
C ALA A 91 -3.19 12.02 0.57
N ILE A 92 -3.63 11.16 -0.36
CA ILE A 92 -4.62 11.50 -1.38
C ILE A 92 -5.98 11.83 -0.76
N LEU A 93 -6.44 11.05 0.23
CA LEU A 93 -7.69 11.34 0.93
C LEU A 93 -7.63 12.70 1.65
N LEU A 94 -6.53 12.99 2.35
CA LEU A 94 -6.33 14.27 3.04
C LEU A 94 -6.27 15.43 2.05
N LEU A 95 -5.52 15.29 0.96
CA LEU A 95 -5.47 16.29 -0.11
C LEU A 95 -6.86 16.50 -0.71
N ALA A 96 -7.60 15.43 -1.04
CA ALA A 96 -8.96 15.53 -1.55
C ALA A 96 -9.95 16.15 -0.57
N ARG A 97 -9.68 16.06 0.75
CA ARG A 97 -10.56 16.59 1.78
C ARG A 97 -10.29 18.04 2.13
N PHE A 98 -9.04 18.44 2.15
CA PHE A 98 -8.61 19.77 2.59
C PHE A 98 -8.23 20.70 1.45
N THR A 99 -8.17 20.22 0.21
CA THR A 99 -7.90 21.06 -0.97
C THR A 99 -9.04 20.99 -1.99
N PRO A 100 -9.27 22.06 -2.77
CA PRO A 100 -10.23 22.07 -3.87
C PRO A 100 -9.74 21.34 -5.13
N LEU A 101 -8.57 20.69 -5.09
CA LEU A 101 -7.93 20.04 -6.24
C LEU A 101 -8.83 19.00 -6.93
N PHE A 102 -9.75 18.40 -6.17
CA PHE A 102 -10.65 17.35 -6.65
C PHE A 102 -12.12 17.80 -6.66
N ASP A 103 -12.39 19.10 -6.51
CA ASP A 103 -13.74 19.63 -6.57
C ASP A 103 -14.17 19.84 -8.03
N ARG A 104 -15.37 19.39 -8.38
CA ARG A 104 -15.92 19.52 -9.74
C ARG A 104 -16.16 20.98 -10.15
N ARG A 105 -16.10 21.91 -9.20
CA ARG A 105 -16.38 23.35 -9.39
C ARG A 105 -15.25 24.13 -10.07
N SER A 106 -14.04 23.57 -10.18
CA SER A 106 -12.89 24.26 -10.77
C SER A 106 -12.92 24.33 -12.31
N ALA A 107 -13.89 23.70 -12.97
CA ALA A 107 -13.99 23.65 -14.44
C ALA A 107 -14.93 24.72 -15.06
N THR A 108 -15.48 25.63 -14.26
CA THR A 108 -16.42 26.67 -14.73
C THR A 108 -16.07 28.07 -14.20
N ALA A 109 -14.79 28.44 -14.19
CA ALA A 109 -14.34 29.81 -13.96
C ALA A 109 -13.70 30.36 -15.23
#